data_AF-A0A7L4QKX6-F1
#
_entry.id   AF-A0A7L4QKX6-F1
#
_cell.length_a   1.000
_cell.length_b   1.000
_cell.length_c   1.000
_cell.angle_alpha   90.00
_cell.angle_beta   90.00
_cell.angle_gamma   90.00
#
_symmetry.space_group_name_H-M   'P 1'
#
loop_
_entity.id
_entity.type
_entity.pdbx_description
1 polymer ?
#
loop_
_entity_poly.entity_id
_entity_poly.type
_entity_poly.pdbx_seq_one_letter_code
_entity_poly.pdbx_strand_id
1 'polypeptide(L)'
;MIDSVKLDCRIEISYIDPETYTSLVNHDLRKQILKTLYSLTLYGPISKQQLADNIGLGYHQLVYQLNNHLTDFWCVAEEQKVRGTRKELIKPANRHAVYITLGRERSIHMVDPIANLFGSLSEVGVRCDTCSRDEADNCLRFLVENPQFDFEIEESDSALLETNGRKPPFRPLDLAMLAALRGIASDQRFQLSIPCASCAFLRRTIQIEGIE
;
A
#
# COMPACT_ATOMS: atom_id res chain seq x y z
N MET A 1 -25.42 -17.49 -0.41
CA MET A 1 -24.65 -16.99 -1.57
C MET A 1 -23.70 -15.95 -1.02
N ILE A 2 -22.45 -16.33 -0.82
CA ILE A 2 -21.39 -15.38 -0.50
C ILE A 2 -21.11 -14.72 -1.85
N ASP A 3 -21.48 -13.44 -2.00
CA ASP A 3 -20.99 -12.66 -3.13
C ASP A 3 -19.47 -12.81 -3.11
N SER A 4 -18.92 -13.49 -4.12
CA SER A 4 -17.49 -13.59 -4.32
C SER A 4 -16.99 -12.15 -4.38
N VAL A 5 -16.30 -11.70 -3.32
CA VAL A 5 -15.63 -10.41 -3.33
C VAL A 5 -14.67 -10.48 -4.50
N LYS A 6 -15.02 -9.88 -5.64
CA LYS A 6 -14.08 -9.65 -6.74
C LYS A 6 -13.01 -8.75 -6.13
N LEU A 7 -11.91 -9.39 -5.75
CA LEU A 7 -10.75 -8.69 -5.24
C LEU A 7 -10.17 -7.95 -6.44
N ASP A 8 -10.40 -6.64 -6.48
CA ASP A 8 -9.80 -5.78 -7.50
C ASP A 8 -8.32 -5.57 -7.16
N CYS A 9 -7.44 -5.91 -8.11
CA CYS A 9 -6.01 -5.65 -7.97
C CYS A 9 -5.69 -4.20 -8.36
N ARG A 10 -5.99 -3.30 -7.44
CA ARG A 10 -5.71 -1.88 -7.54
C ARG A 10 -4.52 -1.51 -6.65
N ILE A 11 -3.68 -0.62 -7.16
CA ILE A 11 -2.64 0.08 -6.41
C ILE A 11 -2.98 1.55 -6.48
N GLU A 12 -3.06 2.22 -5.33
CA GLU A 12 -3.26 3.66 -5.27
C GLU A 12 -2.05 4.28 -4.59
N ILE A 13 -1.39 5.21 -5.28
CA ILE A 13 -0.25 5.91 -4.70
C ILE A 13 -0.77 7.20 -4.09
N SER A 14 -0.55 7.36 -2.79
CA SER A 14 -1.00 8.50 -2.01
C SER A 14 0.19 9.22 -1.39
N TYR A 15 0.22 10.54 -1.46
CA TYR A 15 1.22 11.31 -0.74
C TYR A 15 0.87 11.37 0.75
N ILE A 16 1.86 11.17 1.61
CA ILE A 16 1.76 11.44 3.06
C ILE A 16 2.76 12.51 3.44
N ASP A 17 2.38 13.36 4.39
CA ASP A 17 3.27 14.40 4.86
C ASP A 17 4.48 13.81 5.60
N PRO A 18 5.64 14.50 5.60
CA PRO A 18 6.86 13.99 6.22
C PRO A 18 6.75 13.73 7.73
N GLU A 19 5.90 14.46 8.45
CA GLU A 19 5.72 14.30 9.90
C GLU A 19 4.99 12.99 10.21
N THR A 20 3.87 12.74 9.52
CA THR A 20 3.14 11.47 9.57
C THR A 20 4.03 10.30 9.19
N TYR A 21 4.78 10.42 8.08
CA TYR A 21 5.76 9.42 7.68
C TYR A 21 6.77 9.12 8.80
N THR A 22 7.43 10.16 9.33
CA THR A 22 8.48 10.03 10.36
C THR A 22 7.92 9.39 11.64
N SER A 23 6.70 9.78 12.03
CA SER A 23 6.03 9.20 13.19
C SER A 23 5.78 7.70 13.00
N LEU A 24 5.49 7.26 11.78
CA LEU A 24 5.21 5.86 11.48
C LEU A 24 6.51 5.03 11.37
N VAL A 25 7.47 5.45 10.54
CA VAL A 25 8.63 4.61 10.22
C VAL A 25 9.64 4.48 11.35
N ASN A 26 9.61 5.36 12.35
CA ASN A 26 10.50 5.27 13.50
C ASN A 26 9.91 4.42 14.65
N HIS A 27 8.74 3.81 14.45
CA HIS A 27 8.05 3.09 15.53
C HIS A 27 7.55 1.71 15.08
N ASP A 28 8.25 0.65 15.51
CA ASP A 28 7.97 -0.72 15.04
C ASP A 28 6.56 -1.21 15.36
N LEU A 29 6.02 -0.85 16.53
CA LEU A 29 4.62 -1.17 16.85
C LEU A 29 3.63 -0.58 15.82
N ARG A 30 3.86 0.64 15.34
CA ARG A 30 2.97 1.30 14.37
C ARG A 30 3.04 0.60 13.02
N LYS A 31 4.25 0.24 12.57
CA LYS A 31 4.45 -0.61 11.38
C LYS A 31 3.71 -1.94 11.50
N GLN A 32 3.85 -2.61 12.65
CA GLN A 32 3.20 -3.89 12.93
C GLN A 32 1.67 -3.76 12.94
N ILE A 33 1.12 -2.68 13.52
CA ILE A 33 -0.32 -2.39 13.49
C ILE A 33 -0.81 -2.26 12.04
N LEU A 34 -0.15 -1.42 11.22
CA LEU A 34 -0.58 -1.23 9.84
C LEU A 34 -0.44 -2.51 9.01
N LYS A 35 0.70 -3.20 9.09
CA LYS A 35 0.89 -4.49 8.41
C LYS A 35 -0.22 -5.47 8.75
N THR A 36 -0.53 -5.62 10.03
CA THR A 36 -1.51 -6.59 10.51
C THR A 36 -2.93 -6.17 10.10
N LEU A 37 -3.28 -4.89 10.24
CA LEU A 37 -4.56 -4.36 9.81
C LEU A 37 -4.81 -4.61 8.33
N TYR A 38 -3.85 -4.26 7.46
CA TYR A 38 -3.98 -4.44 6.01
C TYR A 38 -4.07 -5.92 5.63
N SER A 39 -3.29 -6.79 6.28
CA SER A 39 -3.29 -8.23 5.99
C SER A 39 -4.60 -8.91 6.43
N LEU A 40 -5.09 -8.61 7.64
CA LEU A 40 -6.29 -9.25 8.18
C LEU A 40 -7.58 -8.76 7.53
N THR A 41 -7.54 -7.60 6.85
CA THR A 41 -8.73 -7.00 6.24
C THR A 41 -8.87 -7.25 4.73
N LEU A 42 -8.03 -8.13 4.17
CA LEU A 42 -8.09 -8.51 2.76
C LEU A 42 -9.48 -9.02 2.34
N TYR A 43 -10.15 -9.76 3.23
CA TYR A 43 -11.46 -10.37 2.97
C TYR A 43 -12.64 -9.70 3.68
N GLY A 44 -12.39 -8.63 4.44
CA GLY A 44 -13.46 -7.92 5.17
C GLY A 44 -12.96 -7.15 6.39
N PRO A 45 -13.76 -6.26 6.97
CA PRO A 45 -13.37 -5.49 8.13
C PRO A 45 -13.26 -6.37 9.39
N ILE A 46 -12.37 -5.99 10.31
CA ILE A 46 -12.10 -6.72 11.56
C ILE A 46 -12.39 -5.86 12.77
N SER A 47 -12.61 -6.44 13.95
CA SER A 47 -12.69 -5.64 15.17
C SER A 47 -11.33 -5.20 15.69
N LYS A 48 -11.30 -4.08 16.43
CA LYS A 48 -10.09 -3.62 17.14
C LYS A 48 -9.54 -4.68 18.09
N GLN A 49 -10.40 -5.46 18.75
CA GLN A 49 -9.95 -6.55 19.62
C GLN A 49 -9.19 -7.63 18.84
N GLN A 50 -9.72 -8.07 17.69
CA GLN A 50 -9.03 -9.05 16.84
C GLN A 50 -7.65 -8.54 16.39
N LEU A 51 -7.54 -7.26 16.03
CA LEU A 51 -6.25 -6.66 15.68
C LEU A 51 -5.29 -6.66 16.88
N ALA A 52 -5.77 -6.29 18.07
CA ALA A 52 -4.96 -6.26 19.30
C ALA A 52 -4.43 -7.66 19.64
N ASP A 53 -5.29 -8.67 19.59
CA ASP A 53 -4.95 -10.07 19.88
C ASP A 53 -3.89 -10.62 18.90
N ASN A 54 -4.00 -10.31 17.61
CA ASN A 54 -3.04 -10.76 16.60
C ASN A 54 -1.66 -10.11 16.74
N ILE A 55 -1.59 -8.91 17.32
CA ILE A 55 -0.33 -8.20 17.56
C ILE A 55 0.27 -8.58 18.92
N GLY A 56 -0.55 -9.10 19.85
CA GLY A 56 -0.18 -9.29 21.24
C GLY A 56 -0.16 -7.98 22.04
N LEU A 57 -1.02 -7.03 21.68
CA LEU A 57 -1.11 -5.71 22.29
C LEU A 57 -2.37 -5.58 23.17
N GLY A 58 -2.31 -4.81 24.26
CA GLY A 58 -3.52 -4.49 25.03
C GLY A 58 -4.51 -3.63 24.23
N TYR A 59 -5.82 -3.88 24.36
CA TYR A 59 -6.86 -3.15 23.62
C TYR A 59 -6.73 -1.62 23.72
N HIS A 60 -6.52 -1.09 24.94
CA HIS A 60 -6.37 0.35 25.16
C HIS A 60 -5.11 0.92 24.51
N GLN A 61 -4.01 0.16 24.47
CA GLN A 61 -2.80 0.57 23.78
C GLN A 61 -3.03 0.63 22.27
N LEU A 62 -3.74 -0.36 21.70
CA LEU A 62 -4.12 -0.32 20.29
C LEU A 62 -4.96 0.92 19.97
N VAL A 63 -6.03 1.15 20.73
CA VAL A 63 -6.92 2.29 20.53
C VAL A 63 -6.16 3.61 20.61
N TYR A 64 -5.22 3.73 21.56
CA TYR A 64 -4.36 4.90 21.65
C TYR A 64 -3.51 5.11 20.39
N GLN A 65 -2.85 4.06 19.87
CA GLN A 65 -2.05 4.17 18.65
C GLN A 65 -2.93 4.54 17.44
N LEU A 66 -4.09 3.90 17.31
CA LEU A 66 -5.04 4.15 16.23
C LEU A 66 -5.53 5.60 16.21
N ASN A 67 -5.89 6.16 17.37
CA ASN A 67 -6.53 7.48 17.45
C ASN A 67 -5.55 8.66 17.49
N ASN A 68 -4.29 8.45 17.86
CA ASN A 68 -3.32 9.54 18.04
C ASN A 68 -2.19 9.53 17.01
N HIS A 69 -1.91 8.38 16.38
CA HIS A 69 -0.74 8.23 15.51
C HIS A 69 -1.04 7.62 14.16
N LEU A 70 -2.19 6.95 14.01
CA LEU A 70 -2.55 6.23 12.80
C LEU A 70 -3.90 6.66 12.23
N THR A 71 -4.43 7.81 12.65
CA THR A 71 -5.81 8.26 12.37
C THR A 71 -6.15 8.24 10.88
N ASP A 72 -5.19 8.58 10.01
CA ASP A 72 -5.41 8.66 8.56
C ASP A 72 -5.35 7.30 7.84
N PHE A 73 -4.93 6.24 8.54
CA PHE A 73 -4.67 4.93 7.94
C PHE A 73 -5.81 3.92 8.12
N TRP A 74 -6.81 4.23 8.94
CA TRP A 74 -7.93 3.33 9.22
C TRP A 74 -9.25 4.09 9.29
N CYS A 75 -10.35 3.36 9.10
CA CYS A 75 -11.69 3.88 9.31
C CYS A 75 -12.61 2.80 9.89
N VAL A 76 -13.74 3.22 10.47
CA VAL A 76 -14.83 2.32 10.83
C VAL A 76 -15.56 1.95 9.54
N ALA A 77 -15.59 0.65 9.23
CA ALA A 77 -16.33 0.12 8.09
C ALA A 77 -17.79 -0.14 8.45
N GLU A 78 -18.03 -0.72 9.62
CA GLU A 78 -19.34 -1.18 10.07
C GLU A 78 -19.46 -1.05 11.60
N GLU A 79 -20.67 -0.78 12.07
CA GLU A 79 -21.02 -0.87 13.50
C GLU A 79 -21.98 -2.04 13.72
N GLN A 80 -21.64 -2.94 14.63
CA GLN A 80 -22.48 -4.07 15.03
C GLN A 80 -22.94 -3.91 16.47
N LYS A 81 -24.24 -4.10 16.74
CA LYS A 81 -24.76 -4.19 18.11
C LYS A 81 -24.59 -5.62 18.63
N VAL A 82 -23.81 -5.79 19.69
CA VAL A 82 -23.60 -7.09 20.34
C VAL A 82 -23.93 -6.93 21.82
N ARG A 83 -24.98 -7.61 22.29
CA ARG A 83 -25.40 -7.66 23.71
C ARG A 83 -25.48 -6.28 24.39
N GLY A 84 -26.03 -5.29 23.68
CA GLY A 84 -26.20 -3.93 24.21
C GLY A 84 -24.98 -3.01 24.07
N THR A 85 -23.84 -3.53 23.59
CA THR A 85 -22.64 -2.74 23.29
C THR A 85 -22.46 -2.56 21.79
N ARG A 86 -21.90 -1.42 21.37
CA ARG A 86 -21.50 -1.20 19.97
C ARG A 86 -20.10 -1.76 19.74
N LYS A 87 -19.95 -2.61 18.73
CA LYS A 87 -18.69 -3.16 18.26
C LYS A 87 -18.38 -2.57 16.89
N GLU A 88 -17.31 -1.81 16.80
CA GLU A 88 -16.83 -1.26 15.54
C GLU A 88 -15.95 -2.27 14.81
N LEU A 89 -16.26 -2.52 13.54
CA LEU A 89 -15.38 -3.20 12.61
C LEU A 89 -14.62 -2.14 11.80
N ILE A 90 -13.31 -2.29 11.75
CA ILE A 90 -12.37 -1.37 11.14
C ILE A 90 -11.70 -1.99 9.92
N LYS A 91 -11.24 -1.12 9.03
CA LYS A 91 -10.45 -1.47 7.84
C LYS A 91 -9.45 -0.36 7.55
N PRO A 92 -8.46 -0.58 6.66
CA PRO A 92 -7.66 0.49 6.11
C PRO A 92 -8.53 1.59 5.50
N ALA A 93 -8.16 2.85 5.72
CA ALA A 93 -8.83 3.98 5.08
C ALA A 93 -8.76 3.86 3.55
N ASN A 94 -7.64 3.35 3.03
CA ASN A 94 -7.50 2.91 1.66
C ASN A 94 -6.78 1.55 1.60
N ARG A 95 -7.53 0.49 1.25
CA ARG A 95 -7.00 -0.88 1.15
C ARG A 95 -5.96 -1.09 0.04
N HIS A 96 -5.88 -0.17 -0.92
CA HIS A 96 -5.00 -0.26 -2.09
C HIS A 96 -3.78 0.65 -1.98
N ALA A 97 -3.65 1.39 -0.87
CA ALA A 97 -2.64 2.43 -0.73
C ALA A 97 -1.21 1.89 -0.68
N VAL A 98 -0.36 2.54 -1.47
CA VAL A 98 1.07 2.69 -1.26
C VAL A 98 1.27 4.17 -0.95
N TYR A 99 1.85 4.49 0.20
CA TYR A 99 2.10 5.86 0.55
C TYR A 99 3.53 6.25 0.22
N ILE A 100 3.71 7.45 -0.32
CA ILE A 100 5.02 8.02 -0.63
C ILE A 100 5.19 9.38 -0.01
N THR A 101 6.43 9.76 0.28
CA THR A 101 6.79 11.12 0.67
C THR A 101 8.17 11.47 0.13
N LEU A 102 8.43 12.77 -0.07
CA LEU A 102 9.72 13.27 -0.51
C LEU A 102 10.52 13.78 0.69
N GLY A 103 11.71 13.23 0.87
CA GLY A 103 12.69 13.67 1.84
C GLY A 103 13.65 14.72 1.26
N ARG A 104 14.75 14.95 1.99
CA ARG A 104 15.82 15.86 1.55
C ARG A 104 16.53 15.28 0.33
N GLU A 105 17.13 16.14 -0.48
CA GLU A 105 17.93 15.72 -1.64
C GLU A 105 17.17 14.81 -2.63
N ARG A 106 15.83 14.96 -2.70
CA ARG A 106 14.95 14.16 -3.55
C ARG A 106 14.94 12.65 -3.20
N SER A 107 15.20 12.30 -1.94
CA SER A 107 14.98 10.94 -1.47
C SER A 107 13.50 10.60 -1.47
N ILE A 108 13.12 9.49 -2.10
CA ILE A 108 11.77 8.95 -2.08
C ILE A 108 11.69 8.00 -0.90
N HIS A 109 10.66 8.19 -0.10
CA HIS A 109 10.35 7.30 1.00
C HIS A 109 8.97 6.69 0.79
N MET A 110 8.79 5.47 1.27
CA MET A 110 7.54 4.75 1.06
C MET A 110 7.08 3.95 2.28
N VAL A 111 5.77 3.77 2.30
CA VAL A 111 5.06 2.93 3.25
C VAL A 111 4.10 2.07 2.45
N ASP A 112 4.37 0.77 2.44
CA ASP A 112 3.54 -0.26 1.83
C ASP A 112 3.19 -1.31 2.89
N PRO A 113 2.04 -1.15 3.58
CA PRO A 113 1.68 -2.03 4.68
C PRO A 113 1.48 -3.48 4.25
N ILE A 114 0.98 -3.70 3.03
CA ILE A 114 0.73 -5.05 2.49
C ILE A 114 2.05 -5.77 2.22
N ALA A 115 3.02 -5.07 1.61
CA ALA A 115 4.35 -5.63 1.34
C ALA A 115 5.31 -5.53 2.54
N ASN A 116 4.86 -4.95 3.65
CA ASN A 116 5.66 -4.70 4.84
C ASN A 116 6.93 -3.87 4.56
N LEU A 117 6.81 -2.82 3.73
CA LEU A 117 7.90 -1.90 3.39
C LEU A 117 7.67 -0.58 4.11
N PHE A 118 8.67 -0.13 4.88
CA PHE A 118 8.59 1.09 5.68
C PHE A 118 9.97 1.75 5.73
N GLY A 119 10.26 2.69 4.82
CA GLY A 119 11.59 3.30 4.77
C GLY A 119 11.90 4.06 3.49
N SER A 120 13.17 4.39 3.29
CA SER A 120 13.66 4.97 2.04
C SER A 120 13.59 3.94 0.91
N LEU A 121 13.25 4.41 -0.29
CA LEU A 121 13.08 3.54 -1.46
C LEU A 121 14.36 2.74 -1.79
N SER A 122 15.52 3.32 -1.53
CA SER A 122 16.83 2.67 -1.72
C SER A 122 17.10 1.53 -0.74
N GLU A 123 16.49 1.56 0.45
CA GLU A 123 16.66 0.52 1.48
C GLU A 123 15.58 -0.56 1.40
N VAL A 124 14.32 -0.17 1.23
CA VAL A 124 13.18 -1.10 1.30
C VAL A 124 12.72 -1.60 -0.07
N GLY A 125 13.09 -0.93 -1.16
CA GLY A 125 12.64 -1.29 -2.50
C GLY A 125 11.13 -1.18 -2.66
N VAL A 126 10.55 -1.89 -3.63
CA VAL A 126 9.10 -1.89 -3.93
C VAL A 126 8.54 -3.30 -3.89
N ARG A 127 7.22 -3.45 -3.70
CA ARG A 127 6.57 -4.79 -3.74
C ARG A 127 6.84 -5.57 -5.04
N CYS A 128 7.05 -4.86 -6.16
CA CYS A 128 7.39 -5.46 -7.45
C CYS A 128 8.78 -6.12 -7.49
N ASP A 129 9.65 -5.86 -6.51
CA ASP A 129 10.97 -6.51 -6.43
C ASP A 129 10.86 -8.00 -6.09
N THR A 130 9.73 -8.42 -5.52
CA THR A 130 9.41 -9.84 -5.27
C THR A 130 8.91 -10.57 -6.52
N CYS A 131 8.67 -9.87 -7.62
CA CYS A 131 8.23 -10.47 -8.88
C CYS A 131 9.44 -10.91 -9.72
N SER A 132 9.28 -12.02 -10.43
CA SER A 132 10.26 -12.41 -11.45
C SER A 132 10.35 -11.35 -12.56
N ARG A 133 11.33 -11.48 -13.47
CA ARG A 133 11.42 -10.59 -14.65
C ARG A 133 10.18 -10.77 -15.53
N ASP A 134 9.86 -12.00 -15.88
CA ASP A 134 8.69 -12.34 -16.71
C ASP A 134 7.36 -11.87 -16.09
N GLU A 135 7.20 -12.00 -14.77
CA GLU A 135 6.00 -11.52 -14.07
C GLU A 135 5.85 -9.99 -14.17
N ALA A 136 6.96 -9.26 -14.03
CA ALA A 136 6.93 -7.80 -14.16
C ALA A 136 6.74 -7.36 -15.60
N ASP A 137 7.34 -8.05 -16.57
CA ASP A 137 7.23 -7.73 -18.00
C ASP A 137 5.80 -7.95 -18.49
N ASN A 138 5.14 -9.02 -18.04
CA ASN A 138 3.72 -9.25 -18.33
C ASN A 138 2.83 -8.16 -17.72
N CYS A 139 3.12 -7.74 -16.49
CA CYS A 139 2.42 -6.62 -15.87
C CYS A 139 2.66 -5.31 -16.63
N LEU A 140 3.90 -5.05 -17.05
CA LEU A 140 4.28 -3.84 -17.78
C LEU A 140 3.62 -3.79 -19.16
N ARG A 141 3.59 -4.92 -19.89
CA ARG A 141 2.90 -5.02 -21.18
C ARG A 141 1.43 -4.61 -21.06
N PHE A 142 0.74 -5.10 -20.03
CA PHE A 142 -0.64 -4.69 -19.78
C PHE A 142 -0.78 -3.18 -19.57
N LEU A 143 0.12 -2.56 -18.80
CA LEU A 143 0.10 -1.12 -18.52
C LEU A 143 0.39 -0.27 -19.76
N VAL A 144 1.29 -0.75 -20.63
CA VAL A 144 1.61 -0.10 -21.91
C VAL A 144 0.44 -0.21 -22.89
N GLU A 145 -0.24 -1.35 -22.94
CA GLU A 145 -1.41 -1.57 -23.80
C GLU A 145 -2.67 -0.84 -23.30
N ASN A 146 -2.72 -0.53 -22.01
CA ASN A 146 -3.86 0.15 -21.36
C ASN A 146 -3.37 1.37 -20.56
N PRO A 147 -2.80 2.38 -21.24
CA PRO A 147 -2.16 3.50 -20.57
C PRO A 147 -3.22 4.32 -19.84
N GLN A 148 -3.22 4.21 -18.51
CA GLN A 148 -3.94 5.12 -17.62
C GLN A 148 -3.14 6.42 -17.42
N PHE A 149 -1.82 6.36 -17.65
CA PHE A 149 -0.88 7.46 -17.46
C PHE A 149 0.24 7.39 -18.50
N ASP A 150 0.91 8.52 -18.68
CA ASP A 150 2.13 8.61 -19.46
C ASP A 150 3.30 8.00 -18.67
N PHE A 151 3.82 6.89 -19.20
CA PHE A 151 4.96 6.17 -18.64
C PHE A 151 6.27 6.48 -19.39
N GLU A 152 6.29 7.50 -20.25
CA GLU A 152 7.54 8.00 -20.83
C GLU A 152 8.48 8.46 -19.72
N ILE A 153 9.74 8.06 -19.80
CA ILE A 153 10.77 8.32 -18.79
C ILE A 153 11.72 9.36 -19.35
N GLU A 154 11.78 10.52 -18.70
CA GLU A 154 12.77 11.53 -19.03
C GLU A 154 14.10 11.22 -18.33
N GLU A 155 15.18 11.88 -18.77
CA GLU A 155 16.49 11.77 -18.13
C GLU A 155 16.43 12.16 -16.64
N SER A 156 15.59 13.15 -16.30
CA SER A 156 15.40 13.62 -14.94
C SER A 156 14.75 12.57 -14.02
N ASP A 157 13.83 11.76 -14.55
CA ASP A 157 13.20 10.66 -13.82
C ASP A 157 14.14 9.49 -13.63
N SER A 158 14.94 9.17 -14.66
CA SER A 158 15.96 8.13 -14.56
C SER A 158 16.97 8.48 -13.48
N ALA A 159 17.46 9.73 -13.46
CA ALA A 159 18.36 10.21 -12.43
C ALA A 159 17.71 10.16 -11.03
N LEU A 160 16.43 10.53 -10.89
CA LEU A 160 15.70 10.45 -9.64
C LEU A 160 15.56 9.00 -9.13
N LEU A 161 15.25 8.06 -10.02
CA LEU A 161 15.18 6.65 -9.68
C LEU A 161 16.56 6.09 -9.28
N GLU A 162 17.61 6.47 -10.01
CA GLU A 162 18.99 6.05 -9.72
C GLU A 162 19.49 6.52 -8.36
N THR A 163 19.25 7.79 -7.99
CA THR A 163 19.61 8.30 -6.66
C THR A 163 18.84 7.60 -5.54
N ASN A 164 17.70 7.01 -5.87
CA ASN A 164 16.88 6.20 -4.98
C ASN A 164 17.13 4.68 -5.12
N GLY A 165 18.27 4.29 -5.69
CA GLY A 165 18.71 2.89 -5.75
C GLY A 165 17.99 2.03 -6.78
N ARG A 166 17.21 2.64 -7.69
CA ARG A 166 16.46 1.95 -8.74
C ARG A 166 17.24 2.02 -10.06
N LYS A 167 17.25 0.92 -10.82
CA LYS A 167 17.97 0.84 -12.11
C LYS A 167 17.10 0.21 -13.19
N PRO A 168 17.34 0.53 -14.47
CA PRO A 168 16.71 -0.18 -15.58
C PRO A 168 16.99 -1.70 -15.57
N PRO A 169 16.05 -2.54 -16.03
CA PRO A 169 14.69 -2.18 -16.45
C PRO A 169 13.81 -1.85 -15.24
N PHE A 170 13.11 -0.72 -15.32
CA PHE A 170 12.25 -0.24 -14.24
C PHE A 170 10.99 -1.11 -14.12
N ARG A 171 10.57 -1.37 -12.88
CA ARG A 171 9.39 -2.19 -12.58
C ARG A 171 8.11 -1.33 -12.66
N PRO A 172 6.92 -1.95 -12.84
CA PRO A 172 5.65 -1.23 -12.88
C PRO A 172 5.45 -0.20 -11.75
N LEU A 173 5.82 -0.55 -10.50
CA LEU A 173 5.66 0.38 -9.38
C LEU A 173 6.68 1.52 -9.38
N ASP A 174 7.86 1.34 -9.98
CA ASP A 174 8.82 2.44 -10.18
C ASP A 174 8.22 3.52 -11.08
N LEU A 175 7.61 3.10 -12.19
CA LEU A 175 6.99 4.00 -13.16
C LEU A 175 5.73 4.66 -12.59
N ALA A 176 4.92 3.89 -11.86
CA ALA A 176 3.74 4.41 -11.18
C ALA A 176 4.11 5.48 -10.13
N MET A 177 5.18 5.28 -9.37
CA MET A 177 5.66 6.29 -8.41
C MET A 177 6.10 7.57 -9.12
N LEU A 178 6.83 7.48 -10.23
CA LEU A 178 7.21 8.66 -11.03
C LEU A 178 5.99 9.43 -11.51
N ALA A 179 5.02 8.73 -12.11
CA ALA A 179 3.81 9.36 -12.60
C ALA A 179 2.97 9.97 -11.46
N ALA A 180 2.94 9.33 -10.28
CA ALA A 180 2.34 9.90 -9.08
C ALA A 180 3.05 11.18 -8.63
N LEU A 181 4.39 11.18 -8.61
CA LEU A 181 5.20 12.35 -8.23
C LEU A 181 4.98 13.53 -9.19
N ARG A 182 4.90 13.27 -10.50
CA ARG A 182 4.55 14.30 -11.50
C ARG A 182 3.14 14.87 -11.27
N GLY A 183 2.20 14.03 -10.86
CA GLY A 183 0.81 14.41 -10.57
C GLY A 183 0.60 15.22 -9.28
N ILE A 184 1.59 15.27 -8.37
CA ILE A 184 1.49 16.02 -7.10
C ILE A 184 1.19 17.49 -7.34
N ALA A 185 1.85 18.12 -8.32
CA ALA A 185 1.64 19.53 -8.63
C ALA A 185 0.21 19.84 -9.13
N SER A 186 -0.53 18.82 -9.55
CA SER A 186 -1.89 18.94 -10.09
C SER A 186 -2.98 18.37 -9.17
N ASP A 187 -2.63 17.99 -7.92
CA ASP A 187 -3.53 17.35 -6.95
C ASP A 187 -4.24 16.10 -7.52
N GLN A 188 -3.60 15.42 -8.46
CA GLN A 188 -4.15 14.23 -9.10
C GLN A 188 -3.80 12.99 -8.27
N ARG A 189 -4.83 12.23 -7.86
CA ARG A 189 -4.63 10.92 -7.25
C ARG A 189 -4.18 9.93 -8.30
N PHE A 190 -3.05 9.27 -8.05
CA PHE A 190 -2.54 8.24 -8.94
C PHE A 190 -3.10 6.87 -8.57
N GLN A 191 -3.86 6.28 -9.49
CA GLN A 191 -4.45 4.96 -9.31
C GLN A 191 -4.06 4.06 -10.47
N LEU A 192 -3.36 2.99 -10.16
CA LEU A 192 -3.04 1.93 -11.11
C LEU A 192 -4.02 0.77 -10.95
N SER A 193 -4.82 0.53 -11.98
CA SER A 193 -5.69 -0.65 -12.04
C SER A 193 -5.00 -1.75 -12.86
N ILE A 194 -4.67 -2.88 -12.23
CA ILE A 194 -4.01 -4.02 -12.87
C ILE A 194 -4.93 -5.24 -12.74
N PRO A 195 -5.15 -6.05 -13.79
CA PRO A 195 -5.84 -7.32 -13.66
C PRO A 195 -5.12 -8.19 -12.63
N CYS A 196 -5.85 -8.83 -11.72
CA CYS A 196 -5.22 -9.72 -10.73
C CYS A 196 -4.42 -10.86 -11.38
N ALA A 197 -4.82 -11.30 -12.58
CA ALA A 197 -4.07 -12.26 -13.38
C ALA A 197 -2.65 -11.76 -13.74
N SER A 198 -2.46 -10.43 -13.87
CA SER A 198 -1.20 -9.80 -14.27
C SER A 198 -0.34 -9.35 -13.09
N CYS A 199 -0.90 -9.22 -11.87
CA CYS A 199 -0.14 -8.81 -10.69
C CYS A 199 0.22 -10.02 -9.82
N ALA A 200 1.41 -10.59 -10.05
CA ALA A 200 1.87 -11.77 -9.33
C ALA A 200 1.98 -11.57 -7.80
N PHE A 201 2.44 -10.40 -7.35
CA PHE A 201 2.48 -10.08 -5.92
C PHE A 201 1.08 -10.14 -5.29
N LEU A 202 0.11 -9.41 -5.85
CA LEU A 202 -1.24 -9.37 -5.28
C LEU A 202 -1.92 -10.73 -5.37
N ARG A 203 -1.69 -11.52 -6.42
CA ARG A 203 -2.19 -12.91 -6.53
C ARG A 203 -1.61 -13.83 -5.46
N ARG A 204 -0.36 -13.62 -5.01
CA ARG A 204 0.23 -14.39 -3.90
C ARG A 204 -0.32 -13.94 -2.55
N THR A 205 -0.57 -12.64 -2.40
CA THR A 205 -0.99 -12.04 -1.13
C THR A 205 -2.48 -12.21 -0.85
N ILE A 206 -3.29 -12.06 -1.88
CA ILE A 206 -4.71 -12.36 -1.88
C ILE A 206 -4.80 -13.82 -2.29
N GLN A 207 -5.22 -14.74 -1.41
CA GLN A 207 -5.52 -16.11 -1.84
C GLN A 207 -6.73 -16.03 -2.77
N ILE A 208 -6.47 -15.88 -4.07
CA ILE A 208 -7.50 -15.95 -5.09
C ILE A 208 -7.81 -17.43 -5.26
N GLU A 209 -8.90 -17.90 -4.67
CA GLU A 209 -9.44 -19.22 -4.99
C GLU A 209 -9.70 -19.29 -6.51
N GLY A 210 -9.05 -20.22 -7.20
CA GLY A 210 -9.38 -20.59 -8.58
C GLY A 210 -8.48 -20.06 -9.72
N ILE A 211 -7.24 -19.65 -9.45
CA ILE A 211 -6.23 -19.50 -10.52
C ILE A 211 -5.17 -20.60 -10.36
N GLU A 212 -5.49 -21.79 -10.88
CA GLU A 212 -4.49 -22.79 -11.32
C GLU A 212 -4.03 -22.46 -12.75
#